data_AF-A0A6I4MTL2-F1
#
_entry.id   AF-A0A6I4MTL2-F1
#
_cell.length_a   1.000
_cell.length_b   1.000
_cell.length_c   1.000
_cell.angle_alpha   90.00
_cell.angle_beta   90.00
_cell.angle_gamma   90.00
#
_symmetry.space_group_name_H-M   'P 1'
#
loop_
_entity.id
_entity.type
_entity.pdbx_description
1 polymer ?
#
loop_
_entity_poly.entity_id
_entity_poly.type
_entity_poly.pdbx_seq_one_letter_code
_entity_poly.pdbx_strand_id
1 'polypeptide(L)'
;MTQPTGPAPGSGPLPYDQARYQELTRGIAVLLAQAAPAGWRRIDLRIMMTVAVSDAALTVAMEDGTTRPTELPRDILDMAAELRSIMYRQDRGTWLSMRVMLDPPGSYYTSFNNDYDPHWDPDIPDDAYAQDLAAFPRADESVPGWLRARTVRPALPPEPVRPLGPVEQKDLLEDLTSLLVDALPAGWQQADVYHNALGSHAESLAQLLMCNTHMPSLWTPPPAAGDLFDRLRRGMYADGLGTWFTARFVLTFPFSYQIEYTRDTEPRWKTAPAPSAYAEDLELFPREPANTPAWLHPRG
;
A
#
# COMPACT_ATOMS: atom_id res chain seq x y z
N MET A 1 -18.17 -13.36 -37.31
CA MET A 1 -18.79 -14.51 -36.65
C MET A 1 -18.21 -14.58 -35.25
N THR A 2 -19.00 -14.18 -34.27
CA THR A 2 -18.66 -14.19 -32.84
C THR A 2 -18.91 -15.60 -32.31
N GLN A 3 -17.90 -16.23 -31.71
CA GLN A 3 -18.09 -17.41 -30.88
C GLN A 3 -17.91 -17.03 -29.41
N PRO A 4 -18.86 -17.37 -28.53
CA PRO A 4 -18.66 -17.39 -27.09
C PRO A 4 -18.18 -18.78 -26.64
N THR A 5 -17.32 -18.87 -25.60
CA THR A 5 -17.55 -19.67 -24.37
C THR A 5 -16.27 -19.85 -23.53
N GLY A 6 -16.26 -19.16 -22.39
CA GLY A 6 -15.56 -19.39 -21.12
C GLY A 6 -16.22 -18.46 -20.09
N PRO A 7 -16.30 -18.77 -18.79
CA PRO A 7 -16.86 -17.82 -17.82
C PRO A 7 -16.00 -16.53 -17.83
N ALA A 8 -16.67 -15.38 -17.83
CA ALA A 8 -16.04 -14.06 -17.84
C ALA A 8 -15.29 -13.79 -16.51
N PRO A 9 -14.37 -12.81 -16.46
CA PRO A 9 -13.79 -12.33 -15.21
C PRO A 9 -14.90 -12.04 -14.16
N GLY A 10 -14.70 -12.46 -12.90
CA GLY A 10 -15.57 -12.07 -11.78
C GLY A 10 -16.86 -12.86 -11.60
N SER A 11 -16.79 -14.19 -11.49
CA SER A 11 -17.97 -15.06 -11.25
C SER A 11 -18.52 -15.03 -9.81
N GLY A 12 -17.98 -14.17 -8.93
CA GLY A 12 -18.27 -14.14 -7.51
C GLY A 12 -17.37 -15.08 -6.69
N PRO A 13 -17.66 -15.28 -5.38
CA PRO A 13 -16.79 -16.00 -4.48
C PRO A 13 -16.73 -17.50 -4.77
N LEU A 14 -15.54 -18.09 -4.62
CA LEU A 14 -15.31 -19.53 -4.65
C LEU A 14 -14.71 -19.99 -3.31
N PRO A 15 -14.89 -21.26 -2.90
CA PRO A 15 -14.22 -21.80 -1.73
C PRO A 15 -12.69 -21.67 -1.85
N TYR A 16 -12.03 -21.30 -0.74
CA TYR A 16 -10.57 -21.25 -0.72
C TYR A 16 -9.99 -22.65 -0.91
N ASP A 17 -9.08 -22.77 -1.87
CA ASP A 17 -8.27 -23.96 -2.10
C ASP A 17 -6.79 -23.56 -2.12
N GLN A 18 -6.04 -24.06 -1.13
CA GLN A 18 -4.62 -23.74 -0.97
C GLN A 18 -3.77 -24.30 -2.12
N ALA A 19 -4.09 -25.49 -2.64
CA ALA A 19 -3.36 -26.09 -3.74
C ALA A 19 -3.61 -25.29 -5.03
N ARG A 20 -4.87 -24.89 -5.27
CA ARG A 20 -5.23 -24.05 -6.41
C ARG A 20 -4.61 -22.66 -6.32
N TYR A 21 -4.58 -22.05 -5.13
CA TYR A 21 -3.86 -20.79 -4.88
C TYR A 21 -2.38 -20.90 -5.29
N GLN A 22 -1.70 -21.97 -4.85
CA GLN A 22 -0.28 -22.20 -5.20
C GLN A 22 -0.08 -22.47 -6.69
N GLU A 23 -1.00 -23.19 -7.33
CA GLU A 23 -0.99 -23.45 -8.77
C GLU A 23 -1.12 -22.15 -9.57
N LEU A 24 -2.11 -21.32 -9.25
CA LEU A 24 -2.38 -20.05 -9.94
C LEU A 24 -1.21 -19.08 -9.79
N THR A 25 -0.74 -18.87 -8.55
CA THR A 25 0.40 -17.96 -8.28
C THR A 25 1.69 -18.43 -8.95
N ARG A 26 2.01 -19.72 -8.89
CA ARG A 26 3.17 -20.30 -9.59
C ARG A 26 3.01 -20.22 -11.10
N GLY A 27 1.83 -20.51 -11.63
CA GLY A 27 1.56 -20.50 -13.06
C GLY A 27 1.71 -19.10 -13.66
N ILE A 28 1.19 -18.06 -12.99
CA ILE A 28 1.42 -16.66 -13.37
C ILE A 28 2.92 -16.36 -13.40
N ALA A 29 3.67 -16.73 -12.36
CA ALA A 29 5.11 -16.52 -12.32
C ALA A 29 5.86 -17.24 -13.46
N VAL A 30 5.48 -18.49 -13.78
CA VAL A 30 6.07 -19.25 -14.89
C VAL A 30 5.80 -18.58 -16.24
N LEU A 31 4.55 -18.15 -16.49
CA LEU A 31 4.19 -17.46 -17.74
C LEU A 31 4.96 -16.14 -17.89
N LEU A 32 5.09 -15.37 -16.82
CA LEU A 32 5.88 -14.15 -16.81
C LEU A 32 7.36 -14.42 -17.12
N ALA A 33 7.96 -15.42 -16.46
CA ALA A 33 9.35 -15.79 -16.69
C ALA A 33 9.61 -16.28 -18.13
N GLN A 34 8.67 -17.02 -18.73
CA GLN A 34 8.77 -17.48 -20.12
C GLN A 34 8.64 -16.34 -21.14
N ALA A 35 7.81 -15.34 -20.85
CA ALA A 35 7.64 -14.16 -21.69
C ALA A 35 8.80 -13.16 -21.55
N ALA A 36 9.62 -13.29 -20.52
CA ALA A 36 10.66 -12.33 -20.20
C ALA A 36 11.78 -12.31 -21.26
N PRO A 37 12.20 -11.13 -21.74
CA PRO A 37 13.36 -11.00 -22.62
C PRO A 37 14.65 -11.43 -21.90
N ALA A 38 15.63 -11.95 -22.64
CA ALA A 38 16.95 -12.25 -22.09
C ALA A 38 17.60 -11.01 -21.43
N GLY A 39 18.32 -11.22 -20.32
CA GLY A 39 18.97 -10.13 -19.56
C GLY A 39 18.01 -9.32 -18.67
N TRP A 40 16.84 -9.87 -18.33
CA TRP A 40 15.92 -9.26 -17.39
C TRP A 40 16.46 -9.35 -15.96
N ARG A 41 16.24 -8.30 -15.18
CA ARG A 41 16.65 -8.17 -13.77
C ARG A 41 15.49 -8.29 -12.79
N ARG A 42 14.34 -7.72 -13.13
CA ARG A 42 13.10 -7.86 -12.35
C ARG A 42 11.89 -7.75 -13.27
N ILE A 43 10.90 -8.60 -13.03
CA ILE A 43 9.57 -8.47 -13.65
C ILE A 43 8.63 -7.98 -12.57
N ASP A 44 7.75 -7.05 -12.95
CA ASP A 44 6.75 -6.48 -12.08
C ASP A 44 5.42 -6.43 -12.82
N LEU A 45 4.45 -7.19 -12.32
CA LEU A 45 3.09 -7.24 -12.81
C LEU A 45 2.17 -6.68 -11.73
N ARG A 46 1.47 -5.59 -12.02
CA ARG A 46 0.36 -5.08 -11.19
C ARG A 46 -0.95 -5.29 -11.94
N ILE A 47 -1.94 -5.87 -11.28
CA ILE A 47 -3.29 -6.07 -11.81
C ILE A 47 -4.27 -5.37 -10.86
N MET A 48 -5.15 -4.55 -11.42
CA MET A 48 -6.31 -3.97 -10.74
C MET A 48 -7.56 -4.63 -11.29
N MET A 49 -8.49 -5.02 -10.42
CA MET A 49 -9.65 -5.80 -10.87
C MET A 49 -10.89 -5.57 -10.01
N THR A 50 -11.99 -5.33 -10.71
CA THR A 50 -13.38 -5.48 -10.25
C THR A 50 -14.05 -6.57 -11.08
N VAL A 51 -15.30 -6.92 -10.76
CA VAL A 51 -16.11 -7.78 -11.65
C VAL A 51 -16.42 -7.17 -13.02
N ALA A 52 -16.38 -5.84 -13.15
CA ALA A 52 -16.77 -5.14 -14.38
C ALA A 52 -15.57 -4.73 -15.24
N VAL A 53 -14.44 -4.42 -14.60
CA VAL A 53 -13.25 -3.83 -15.23
C VAL A 53 -11.98 -4.44 -14.65
N SER A 54 -11.03 -4.76 -15.51
CA SER A 54 -9.68 -5.18 -15.14
C SER A 54 -8.65 -4.37 -15.93
N ASP A 55 -7.54 -4.01 -15.30
CA ASP A 55 -6.37 -3.42 -15.94
C ASP A 55 -5.08 -4.08 -15.41
N ALA A 56 -4.05 -4.11 -16.24
CA ALA A 56 -2.78 -4.75 -15.90
C ALA A 56 -1.59 -4.00 -16.50
N ALA A 57 -0.60 -3.73 -15.66
CA ALA A 57 0.67 -3.16 -16.05
C ALA A 57 1.79 -4.19 -15.84
N LEU A 58 2.42 -4.60 -16.94
CA LEU A 58 3.60 -5.46 -16.93
C LEU A 58 4.85 -4.63 -17.28
N THR A 59 5.79 -4.55 -16.36
CA THR A 59 7.08 -3.90 -16.56
C THR A 59 8.22 -4.91 -16.37
N VAL A 60 9.14 -4.95 -17.33
CA VAL A 60 10.38 -5.72 -17.22
C VAL A 60 11.56 -4.77 -17.11
N ALA A 61 12.21 -4.75 -15.95
CA ALA A 61 13.45 -4.04 -15.73
C ALA A 61 14.63 -4.89 -16.22
N MET A 62 15.52 -4.30 -17.02
CA MET A 62 16.67 -4.98 -17.64
C MET A 62 17.95 -4.73 -16.84
N GLU A 63 18.97 -5.58 -17.05
CA GLU A 63 20.31 -5.41 -16.45
C GLU A 63 21.06 -4.15 -16.92
N ASP A 64 20.80 -3.71 -18.15
CA ASP A 64 21.41 -2.53 -18.76
C ASP A 64 20.82 -1.19 -18.26
N GLY A 65 19.89 -1.27 -17.31
CA GLY A 65 19.22 -0.12 -16.71
C GLY A 65 17.92 0.29 -17.40
N THR A 66 17.59 -0.28 -18.55
CA THR A 66 16.36 0.06 -19.28
C THR A 66 15.14 -0.67 -18.74
N THR A 67 13.97 -0.30 -19.24
CA THR A 67 12.73 -1.09 -19.14
C THR A 67 12.32 -1.52 -20.54
N ARG A 68 11.76 -2.73 -20.66
CA ARG A 68 11.25 -3.23 -21.94
C ARG A 68 9.73 -3.41 -21.91
N PRO A 69 9.03 -2.95 -22.96
CA PRO A 69 7.63 -3.32 -23.14
C PRO A 69 7.56 -4.82 -23.43
N THR A 70 6.68 -5.49 -22.68
CA THR A 70 6.43 -6.94 -22.81
C THR A 70 4.91 -7.12 -22.85
N GLU A 71 4.42 -7.88 -23.84
CA GLU A 71 3.00 -8.21 -23.93
C GLU A 71 2.62 -9.13 -22.76
N LEU A 72 1.47 -8.84 -22.13
CA LEU A 72 0.95 -9.67 -21.06
C LEU A 72 0.46 -11.01 -21.63
N PRO A 73 0.97 -12.17 -21.16
CA PRO A 73 0.42 -13.47 -21.55
C PRO A 73 -1.08 -13.58 -21.31
N ARG A 74 -1.81 -14.12 -22.29
CA ARG A 74 -3.28 -14.09 -22.37
C ARG A 74 -3.98 -14.69 -21.14
N ASP A 75 -3.44 -15.78 -20.59
CA ASP A 75 -4.08 -16.53 -19.52
C ASP A 75 -3.96 -15.87 -18.14
N ILE A 76 -3.08 -14.86 -17.99
CA ILE A 76 -2.79 -14.28 -16.67
C ILE A 76 -4.01 -13.61 -16.04
N LEU A 77 -4.83 -12.90 -16.83
CA LEU A 77 -6.01 -12.22 -16.30
C LEU A 77 -7.07 -13.22 -15.82
N ASP A 78 -7.25 -14.34 -16.53
CA ASP A 78 -8.18 -15.39 -16.12
C ASP A 78 -7.70 -16.08 -14.84
N MET A 79 -6.39 -16.36 -14.75
CA MET A 79 -5.77 -16.91 -13.53
C MET A 79 -5.90 -15.94 -12.34
N ALA A 80 -5.72 -14.64 -12.57
CA ALA A 80 -5.91 -13.61 -11.56
C ALA A 80 -7.37 -13.49 -11.13
N ALA A 81 -8.34 -13.57 -12.06
CA ALA A 81 -9.76 -13.54 -11.75
C ALA A 81 -10.21 -14.74 -10.90
N GLU A 82 -9.68 -15.93 -11.19
CA GLU A 82 -9.92 -17.11 -10.34
C GLU A 82 -9.26 -16.96 -8.97
N LEU A 83 -8.01 -16.47 -8.93
CA LEU A 83 -7.30 -16.18 -7.69
C LEU A 83 -8.09 -15.19 -6.81
N ARG A 84 -8.67 -14.15 -7.42
CA ARG A 84 -9.57 -13.20 -6.76
C ARG A 84 -10.79 -13.88 -6.15
N SER A 85 -11.35 -14.85 -6.86
CA SER A 85 -12.56 -15.55 -6.46
C SER A 85 -12.32 -16.48 -5.27
N ILE A 86 -11.23 -17.26 -5.28
CA ILE A 86 -10.86 -18.17 -4.17
C ILE A 86 -10.31 -17.43 -2.95
N MET A 87 -9.79 -16.21 -3.12
CA MET A 87 -9.24 -15.38 -2.04
C MET A 87 -10.31 -14.55 -1.31
N TYR A 88 -11.57 -14.63 -1.71
CA TYR A 88 -12.66 -14.01 -0.97
C TYR A 88 -12.71 -14.52 0.47
N ARG A 89 -12.83 -13.58 1.40
CA ARG A 89 -13.10 -13.86 2.81
C ARG A 89 -14.45 -13.26 3.15
N GLN A 90 -15.32 -14.09 3.75
CA GLN A 90 -16.62 -13.66 4.22
C GLN A 90 -16.46 -12.41 5.09
N ASP A 91 -17.31 -11.42 4.86
CA ASP A 91 -17.35 -10.12 5.55
C ASP A 91 -16.12 -9.21 5.36
N ARG A 92 -15.03 -9.69 4.75
CA ARG A 92 -13.83 -8.89 4.46
C ARG A 92 -13.70 -8.54 2.98
N GLY A 93 -14.35 -9.30 2.10
CA GLY A 93 -14.22 -9.14 0.66
C GLY A 93 -13.01 -9.87 0.09
N THR A 94 -12.58 -9.44 -1.10
CA THR A 94 -11.36 -9.91 -1.77
C THR A 94 -10.52 -8.72 -2.19
N TRP A 95 -9.35 -8.97 -2.76
CA TRP A 95 -8.39 -7.94 -3.14
C TRP A 95 -8.89 -7.07 -4.29
N LEU A 96 -8.42 -5.82 -4.32
CA LEU A 96 -8.74 -4.78 -5.30
C LEU A 96 -7.62 -4.60 -6.32
N SER A 97 -6.38 -4.81 -5.88
CA SER A 97 -5.22 -5.01 -6.75
C SER A 97 -4.32 -6.11 -6.22
N MET A 98 -3.57 -6.72 -7.12
CA MET A 98 -2.50 -7.65 -6.80
C MET A 98 -1.23 -7.26 -7.54
N ARG A 99 -0.10 -7.64 -6.95
CA ARG A 99 1.23 -7.43 -7.54
C ARG A 99 2.03 -8.71 -7.49
N VAL A 100 2.64 -9.08 -8.61
CA VAL A 100 3.55 -10.21 -8.73
C VAL A 100 4.90 -9.69 -9.17
N MET A 101 5.94 -9.93 -8.37
CA MET A 101 7.31 -9.49 -8.66
C MET A 101 8.23 -10.69 -8.75
N LEU A 102 9.09 -10.74 -9.76
CA LEU A 102 10.01 -11.86 -9.99
C LEU A 102 11.45 -11.36 -10.07
N ASP A 103 12.36 -12.11 -9.46
CA ASP A 103 13.81 -11.97 -9.59
C ASP A 103 14.41 -13.24 -10.20
N PRO A 104 15.46 -13.13 -11.05
CA PRO A 104 16.13 -14.31 -11.59
C PRO A 104 16.84 -15.07 -10.45
N PRO A 105 16.96 -16.41 -10.54
CA PRO A 105 16.54 -17.28 -11.64
C PRO A 105 15.08 -17.79 -11.54
N GLY A 106 14.22 -17.20 -10.70
CA GLY A 106 12.80 -17.62 -10.61
C GLY A 106 12.13 -17.42 -9.25
N SER A 107 12.74 -16.67 -8.33
CA SER A 107 12.08 -16.28 -7.08
C SER A 107 10.93 -15.32 -7.42
N TYR A 108 9.74 -15.59 -6.88
CA TYR A 108 8.58 -14.72 -7.08
C TYR A 108 7.93 -14.36 -5.76
N TYR A 109 7.30 -13.19 -5.74
CA TYR A 109 6.67 -12.60 -4.58
C TYR A 109 5.30 -12.07 -4.98
N THR A 110 4.30 -12.25 -4.12
CA THR A 110 2.94 -11.78 -4.35
C THR A 110 2.51 -10.84 -3.24
N SER A 111 1.89 -9.71 -3.60
CA SER A 111 1.24 -8.79 -2.67
C SER A 111 -0.19 -8.53 -3.12
N PHE A 112 -1.07 -8.27 -2.17
CA PHE A 112 -2.50 -8.03 -2.40
C PHE A 112 -2.94 -6.81 -1.61
N ASN A 113 -3.53 -5.84 -2.30
CA ASN A 113 -4.17 -4.69 -1.67
C ASN A 113 -5.68 -4.99 -1.56
N ASN A 114 -6.18 -5.03 -0.32
CA ASN A 114 -7.59 -5.29 -0.05
C ASN A 114 -8.36 -4.03 0.32
N ASP A 115 -7.68 -2.96 0.72
CA ASP A 115 -8.30 -1.90 1.53
C ASP A 115 -8.01 -0.49 1.01
N TYR A 116 -6.97 -0.30 0.21
CA TYR A 116 -6.57 1.00 -0.30
C TYR A 116 -7.05 1.22 -1.73
N ASP A 117 -7.32 2.47 -2.09
CA ASP A 117 -7.72 2.83 -3.46
C ASP A 117 -6.60 2.40 -4.42
N PRO A 118 -6.87 1.52 -5.41
CA PRO A 118 -5.85 1.08 -6.36
C PRO A 118 -5.40 2.20 -7.31
N HIS A 119 -6.09 3.36 -7.31
CA HIS A 119 -5.79 4.53 -8.12
C HIS A 119 -5.79 4.22 -9.63
N TRP A 120 -6.97 3.88 -10.16
CA TRP A 120 -7.20 3.68 -11.59
C TRP A 120 -6.87 4.93 -12.40
N ASP A 121 -6.25 4.75 -13.57
CA ASP A 121 -5.98 5.81 -14.54
C ASP A 121 -6.19 5.31 -15.98
N PRO A 122 -7.24 5.76 -16.70
CA PRO A 122 -8.29 6.66 -16.23
C PRO A 122 -9.16 6.02 -15.14
N ASP A 123 -9.79 6.87 -14.33
CA ASP A 123 -10.68 6.41 -13.26
C ASP A 123 -11.88 5.63 -13.82
N ILE A 124 -12.38 4.66 -13.04
CA ILE A 124 -13.52 3.83 -13.43
C ILE A 124 -14.84 4.39 -12.86
N PRO A 125 -15.98 4.11 -13.50
CA PRO A 125 -17.29 4.52 -12.99
C PRO A 125 -17.64 3.95 -11.60
N ASP A 126 -18.36 4.71 -10.78
CA ASP A 126 -18.77 4.30 -9.43
C ASP A 126 -19.65 3.03 -9.40
N ASP A 127 -20.41 2.76 -10.47
CA ASP A 127 -21.24 1.56 -10.57
C ASP A 127 -20.40 0.27 -10.69
N ALA A 128 -19.17 0.34 -11.22
CA ALA A 128 -18.25 -0.80 -11.24
C ALA A 128 -17.88 -1.23 -9.81
N TYR A 129 -17.65 -0.27 -8.91
CA TYR A 129 -17.39 -0.55 -7.49
C TYR A 129 -18.63 -1.10 -6.77
N ALA A 130 -19.82 -0.57 -7.07
CA ALA A 130 -21.07 -1.07 -6.50
C ALA A 130 -21.36 -2.52 -6.94
N GLN A 131 -21.13 -2.83 -8.21
CA GLN A 131 -21.22 -4.19 -8.76
C GLN A 131 -20.22 -5.13 -8.10
N ASP A 132 -18.98 -4.67 -7.89
CA ASP A 132 -17.95 -5.48 -7.23
C ASP A 132 -18.28 -5.77 -5.77
N LEU A 133 -18.79 -4.78 -5.01
CA LEU A 133 -19.26 -5.01 -3.64
C LEU A 133 -20.47 -5.95 -3.57
N ALA A 134 -21.35 -5.93 -4.58
CA ALA A 134 -22.47 -6.86 -4.65
C ALA A 134 -22.00 -8.30 -4.90
N ALA A 135 -20.98 -8.48 -5.73
CA ALA A 135 -20.40 -9.79 -6.04
C ALA A 135 -19.46 -10.30 -4.94
N PHE A 136 -18.72 -9.42 -4.27
CA PHE A 136 -17.78 -9.73 -3.19
C PHE A 136 -18.14 -8.95 -1.93
N PRO A 137 -19.20 -9.35 -1.20
CA PRO A 137 -19.71 -8.60 -0.08
C PRO A 137 -18.69 -8.42 1.05
N ARG A 138 -18.66 -7.22 1.59
CA ARG A 138 -17.93 -6.84 2.80
C ARG A 138 -18.94 -6.49 3.89
N ALA A 139 -18.63 -6.82 5.15
CA ALA A 139 -19.32 -6.23 6.28
C ALA A 139 -19.16 -4.71 6.23
N ASP A 140 -20.14 -4.00 6.77
CA ASP A 140 -20.16 -2.55 6.65
C ASP A 140 -18.87 -1.94 7.21
N GLU A 141 -18.38 -2.40 8.36
CA GLU A 141 -17.13 -1.93 8.99
C GLU A 141 -15.86 -2.23 8.17
N SER A 142 -15.93 -3.18 7.23
CA SER A 142 -14.81 -3.59 6.36
C SER A 142 -14.84 -2.93 4.98
N VAL A 143 -15.78 -2.01 4.72
CA VAL A 143 -15.76 -1.18 3.50
C VAL A 143 -14.87 0.06 3.77
N PRO A 144 -13.73 0.20 3.09
CA PRO A 144 -12.80 1.32 3.31
C PRO A 144 -13.43 2.69 3.01
N GLY A 145 -12.99 3.74 3.70
CA GLY A 145 -13.58 5.08 3.61
C GLY A 145 -13.70 5.65 2.19
N TRP A 146 -12.68 5.47 1.35
CA TRP A 146 -12.72 5.91 -0.05
C TRP A 146 -13.79 5.17 -0.87
N LEU A 147 -13.97 3.87 -0.63
CA LEU A 147 -14.97 3.04 -1.30
C LEU A 147 -16.38 3.36 -0.81
N ARG A 148 -16.52 3.71 0.48
CA ARG A 148 -17.78 4.24 1.04
C ARG A 148 -18.19 5.53 0.34
N ALA A 149 -17.25 6.46 0.14
CA ALA A 149 -17.50 7.73 -0.53
C ALA A 149 -18.00 7.52 -1.97
N ARG A 150 -17.33 6.65 -2.75
CA ARG A 150 -17.73 6.31 -4.12
C ARG A 150 -19.08 5.60 -4.21
N THR A 151 -19.43 4.80 -3.21
CA THR A 151 -20.69 4.03 -3.18
C THR A 151 -21.80 4.69 -2.36
N VAL A 152 -21.63 5.98 -2.02
CA VAL A 152 -22.60 6.80 -1.28
C VAL A 152 -23.03 6.17 0.05
N ARG A 153 -22.08 5.52 0.74
CA ARG A 153 -22.26 4.97 2.09
C ARG A 153 -21.82 6.01 3.13
N PRO A 154 -22.53 6.11 4.27
CA PRO A 154 -22.12 6.99 5.37
C PRO A 154 -20.71 6.67 5.85
N ALA A 155 -19.91 7.70 6.12
CA ALA A 155 -18.60 7.52 6.77
C ALA A 155 -18.78 6.86 8.14
N LEU A 156 -17.83 5.99 8.50
CA LEU A 156 -17.78 5.43 9.85
C LEU A 156 -17.36 6.52 10.84
N PRO A 157 -17.84 6.46 12.10
CA PRO A 157 -17.29 7.29 13.15
C PRO A 157 -15.76 7.11 13.25
N PRO A 158 -15.01 8.16 13.57
CA PRO A 158 -13.58 8.02 13.79
C PRO A 158 -13.32 7.02 14.92
N GLU A 159 -12.30 6.17 14.75
CA GLU A 159 -11.91 5.23 15.80
C GLU A 159 -11.50 6.00 17.08
N PRO A 160 -11.88 5.51 18.27
CA PRO A 160 -11.44 6.11 19.52
C PRO A 160 -9.92 6.10 19.61
N VAL A 161 -9.33 7.25 19.93
CA VAL A 161 -7.89 7.33 20.19
C VAL A 161 -7.58 6.58 21.48
N ARG A 162 -6.75 5.54 21.36
CA ARG A 162 -6.27 4.74 22.50
C ARG A 162 -4.81 4.33 22.25
N PRO A 163 -4.03 4.09 23.31
CA PRO A 163 -2.71 3.51 23.16
C PRO A 163 -2.78 2.18 22.40
N LEU A 164 -1.91 2.02 21.41
CA LEU A 164 -1.78 0.79 20.63
C LEU A 164 -0.85 -0.18 21.35
N GLY A 165 -1.29 -1.42 21.52
CA GLY A 165 -0.44 -2.51 21.98
C GLY A 165 0.61 -2.90 20.93
N PRO A 166 1.65 -3.67 21.29
CA PRO A 166 2.70 -4.07 20.35
C PRO A 166 2.20 -4.82 19.11
N VAL A 167 1.12 -5.60 19.25
CA VAL A 167 0.51 -6.32 18.12
C VAL A 167 -0.19 -5.35 17.18
N GLU A 168 -1.01 -4.44 17.70
CA GLU A 168 -1.72 -3.45 16.88
C GLU A 168 -0.75 -2.49 16.17
N GLN A 169 0.36 -2.12 16.83
CA GLN A 169 1.44 -1.35 16.19
C GLN A 169 2.08 -2.14 15.04
N LYS A 170 2.32 -3.44 15.24
CA LYS A 170 2.87 -4.30 14.20
C LYS A 170 1.91 -4.44 13.02
N ASP A 171 0.63 -4.70 13.28
CA ASP A 171 -0.40 -4.86 12.24
C ASP A 171 -0.49 -3.58 11.38
N LEU A 172 -0.42 -2.40 12.01
CA LEU A 172 -0.41 -1.12 11.29
C LEU A 172 0.84 -0.92 10.41
N LEU A 173 1.99 -1.44 10.82
CA LEU A 173 3.22 -1.42 10.00
C LEU A 173 3.15 -2.43 8.85
N GLU A 174 2.47 -3.55 9.04
CA GLU A 174 2.16 -4.50 7.95
C GLU A 174 1.19 -3.86 6.94
N ASP A 175 0.17 -3.15 7.41
CA ASP A 175 -0.76 -2.36 6.57
C ASP A 175 -0.02 -1.28 5.76
N LEU A 176 0.89 -0.54 6.40
CA LEU A 176 1.73 0.44 5.72
C LEU A 176 2.64 -0.22 4.68
N THR A 177 3.21 -1.38 4.99
CA THR A 177 4.03 -2.15 4.05
C THR A 177 3.21 -2.54 2.83
N SER A 178 2.02 -3.09 3.02
CA SER A 178 1.12 -3.49 1.92
C SER A 178 0.70 -2.31 1.05
N LEU A 179 0.34 -1.16 1.66
CA LEU A 179 0.02 0.07 0.95
C LEU A 179 1.20 0.55 0.09
N LEU A 180 2.40 0.65 0.67
CA LEU A 180 3.58 1.12 -0.04
C LEU A 180 3.96 0.16 -1.17
N VAL A 181 3.91 -1.15 -0.94
CA VAL A 181 4.19 -2.16 -1.97
C VAL A 181 3.21 -2.07 -3.14
N ASP A 182 1.95 -1.73 -2.93
CA ASP A 182 1.02 -1.53 -4.05
C ASP A 182 1.32 -0.24 -4.83
N ALA A 183 1.71 0.83 -4.14
CA ALA A 183 1.93 2.15 -4.73
C ALA A 183 3.32 2.39 -5.33
N LEU A 184 4.33 1.62 -4.92
CA LEU A 184 5.71 1.79 -5.41
C LEU A 184 5.80 1.53 -6.92
N PRO A 185 6.66 2.25 -7.67
CA PRO A 185 6.80 1.99 -9.09
C PRO A 185 7.46 0.63 -9.37
N ALA A 186 7.29 0.14 -10.60
CA ALA A 186 7.85 -1.13 -11.02
C ALA A 186 9.37 -1.17 -10.94
N GLY A 187 9.92 -2.25 -10.39
CA GLY A 187 11.38 -2.40 -10.24
C GLY A 187 11.97 -1.69 -9.02
N TRP A 188 11.16 -1.25 -8.07
CA TRP A 188 11.65 -0.71 -6.80
C TRP A 188 12.58 -1.71 -6.08
N GLN A 189 13.60 -1.22 -5.39
CA GLN A 189 14.54 -2.02 -4.60
C GLN A 189 14.54 -1.62 -3.13
N GLN A 190 14.46 -0.32 -2.86
CA GLN A 190 14.35 0.21 -1.50
C GLN A 190 13.64 1.56 -1.51
N ALA A 191 12.73 1.77 -0.57
CA ALA A 191 12.11 3.06 -0.30
C ALA A 191 12.46 3.51 1.13
N ASP A 192 13.10 4.66 1.27
CA ASP A 192 13.38 5.32 2.55
C ASP A 192 12.36 6.44 2.76
N VAL A 193 11.32 6.15 3.54
CA VAL A 193 10.17 7.02 3.78
C VAL A 193 10.34 7.76 5.11
N TYR A 194 10.23 9.09 5.08
CA TYR A 194 10.22 9.94 6.25
C TYR A 194 8.83 10.53 6.41
N HIS A 195 8.27 10.40 7.61
CA HIS A 195 7.07 11.09 8.00
C HIS A 195 7.36 11.99 9.19
N ASN A 196 7.17 13.29 9.00
CA ASN A 196 7.28 14.29 10.06
C ASN A 196 5.89 14.77 10.45
N ALA A 197 5.62 14.91 11.75
CA ALA A 197 4.33 15.38 12.25
C ALA A 197 4.47 16.23 13.53
N LEU A 198 3.74 17.34 13.57
CA LEU A 198 3.66 18.30 14.66
C LEU A 198 2.27 18.96 14.64
N GLY A 199 1.45 18.74 15.68
CA GLY A 199 0.09 19.26 15.75
C GLY A 199 -0.73 18.81 14.55
N SER A 200 -1.38 19.75 13.86
CA SER A 200 -2.09 19.49 12.61
C SER A 200 -1.20 19.50 11.35
N HIS A 201 0.12 19.69 11.47
CA HIS A 201 1.04 19.76 10.34
C HIS A 201 1.81 18.44 10.20
N ALA A 202 1.70 17.82 9.03
CA ALA A 202 2.44 16.60 8.72
C ALA A 202 2.91 16.58 7.26
N GLU A 203 4.03 15.91 7.00
CA GLU A 203 4.55 15.68 5.66
C GLU A 203 5.27 14.33 5.53
N SER A 204 4.97 13.64 4.42
CA SER A 204 5.58 12.36 4.05
C SER A 204 6.40 12.53 2.77
N LEU A 205 7.67 12.16 2.82
CA LEU A 205 8.60 12.22 1.69
C LEU A 205 9.37 10.91 1.61
N ALA A 206 9.76 10.49 0.41
CA ALA A 206 10.56 9.29 0.24
C ALA A 206 11.70 9.45 -0.75
N GLN A 207 12.80 8.75 -0.49
CA GLN A 207 13.82 8.45 -1.49
C GLN A 207 13.63 7.01 -1.97
N LEU A 208 13.75 6.82 -3.28
CA LEU A 208 13.50 5.57 -3.94
C LEU A 208 14.72 5.12 -4.74
N LEU A 209 15.20 3.91 -4.46
CA LEU A 209 16.19 3.20 -5.24
C LEU A 209 15.51 2.13 -6.08
N MET A 210 15.80 2.10 -7.38
CA MET A 210 15.31 1.09 -8.32
C MET A 210 16.35 -0.01 -8.51
N CYS A 211 15.93 -1.20 -8.93
CA CYS A 211 16.85 -2.31 -9.21
C CYS A 211 17.69 -2.06 -10.47
N ASN A 212 17.19 -1.28 -11.41
CA ASN A 212 17.85 -0.98 -12.69
C ASN A 212 18.50 0.42 -12.72
N THR A 213 18.48 1.17 -11.62
CA THR A 213 19.18 2.47 -11.53
C THR A 213 20.14 2.51 -10.34
N HIS A 214 21.20 3.30 -10.47
CA HIS A 214 22.19 3.47 -9.41
C HIS A 214 21.90 4.68 -8.50
N MET A 215 21.18 5.69 -9.02
CA MET A 215 20.91 6.93 -8.30
C MET A 215 19.50 6.90 -7.69
N PRO A 216 19.37 7.22 -6.39
CA PRO A 216 18.07 7.44 -5.78
C PRO A 216 17.31 8.59 -6.44
N SER A 217 15.98 8.50 -6.43
CA SER A 217 15.06 9.55 -6.89
C SER A 217 14.09 9.93 -5.77
N LEU A 218 13.48 11.11 -5.86
CA LEU A 218 12.42 11.50 -4.94
C LEU A 218 11.11 10.83 -5.37
N TRP A 219 10.36 10.36 -4.38
CA TRP A 219 9.03 9.81 -4.56
C TRP A 219 8.10 10.34 -3.47
N THR A 220 6.83 10.55 -3.80
CA THR A 220 5.81 11.00 -2.86
C THR A 220 4.94 9.80 -2.47
N PRO A 221 4.98 9.36 -1.20
CA PRO A 221 4.08 8.33 -0.71
C PRO A 221 2.60 8.73 -0.90
N PRO A 222 1.70 7.75 -1.10
CA PRO A 222 0.28 8.03 -1.18
C PRO A 222 -0.22 8.66 0.13
N PRO A 223 -1.24 9.55 0.10
CA PRO A 223 -1.76 10.21 1.31
C PRO A 223 -2.14 9.24 2.44
N ALA A 224 -2.69 8.07 2.10
CA ALA A 224 -3.04 7.02 3.05
C ALA A 224 -1.84 6.54 3.90
N ALA A 225 -0.60 6.69 3.43
CA ALA A 225 0.58 6.38 4.25
C ALA A 225 0.73 7.37 5.40
N GLY A 226 0.44 8.65 5.16
CA GLY A 226 0.37 9.68 6.20
C GLY A 226 -0.70 9.35 7.25
N ASP A 227 -1.89 8.93 6.82
CA ASP A 227 -2.97 8.53 7.74
C ASP A 227 -2.56 7.36 8.65
N LEU A 228 -1.85 6.37 8.11
CA LEU A 228 -1.31 5.25 8.88
C LEU A 228 -0.24 5.72 9.86
N PHE A 229 0.72 6.56 9.44
CA PHE A 229 1.71 7.12 10.35
C PHE A 229 1.07 7.96 11.47
N ASP A 230 0.05 8.75 11.16
CA ASP A 230 -0.67 9.55 12.14
C ASP A 230 -1.43 8.67 13.16
N ARG A 231 -2.03 7.57 12.69
CA ARG A 231 -2.65 6.56 13.58
C ARG A 231 -1.60 5.91 14.48
N LEU A 232 -0.43 5.56 13.93
CA LEU A 232 0.71 5.04 14.69
C LEU A 232 1.17 6.03 15.75
N ARG A 233 1.33 7.29 15.35
CA ARG A 233 1.79 8.40 16.20
C ARG A 233 0.87 8.61 17.39
N ARG A 234 -0.44 8.67 17.14
CA ARG A 234 -1.46 8.77 18.19
C ARG A 234 -1.45 7.56 19.11
N GLY A 235 -1.34 6.36 18.54
CA GLY A 235 -1.30 5.11 19.27
C GLY A 235 -0.06 4.92 20.14
N MET A 236 1.06 5.55 19.77
CA MET A 236 2.33 5.49 20.51
C MET A 236 2.51 6.61 21.54
N TYR A 237 1.49 7.46 21.73
CA TYR A 237 1.49 8.44 22.81
C TYR A 237 1.57 7.75 24.17
N ALA A 238 2.44 8.27 25.03
CA ALA A 238 2.53 7.89 26.43
C ALA A 238 2.46 9.15 27.31
N ASP A 239 1.64 9.08 28.35
CA ASP A 239 1.42 10.20 29.28
C ASP A 239 2.74 10.70 29.89
N GLY A 240 2.90 12.02 29.93
CA GLY A 240 4.12 12.71 30.36
C GLY A 240 5.36 12.52 29.47
N LEU A 241 5.37 11.58 28.52
CA LEU A 241 6.47 11.37 27.57
C LEU A 241 6.19 12.05 26.21
N GLY A 242 4.91 12.12 25.83
CA GLY A 242 4.47 12.52 24.49
C GLY A 242 4.60 11.40 23.47
N THR A 243 4.77 11.76 22.20
CA THR A 243 4.97 10.83 21.08
C THR A 243 6.22 11.21 20.26
N TRP A 244 6.45 10.58 19.11
CA TRP A 244 7.55 10.92 18.19
C TRP A 244 7.19 12.04 17.23
N PHE A 245 8.19 12.70 16.64
CA PHE A 245 8.03 13.79 15.66
C PHE A 245 8.46 13.38 14.25
N THR A 246 9.37 12.42 14.14
CA THR A 246 9.78 11.82 12.87
C THR A 246 9.72 10.30 12.99
N ALA A 247 9.12 9.65 11.99
CA ALA A 247 9.26 8.23 11.73
C ALA A 247 10.04 8.05 10.42
N ARG A 248 11.12 7.27 10.47
CA ARG A 248 11.86 6.84 9.27
C ARG A 248 11.58 5.37 9.03
N PHE A 249 10.91 5.05 7.93
CA PHE A 249 10.52 3.71 7.52
C PHE A 249 11.29 3.30 6.27
N VAL A 250 12.23 2.37 6.41
CA VAL A 250 13.04 1.85 5.30
C VAL A 250 12.45 0.52 4.85
N LEU A 251 11.78 0.51 3.71
CA LEU A 251 11.24 -0.70 3.07
C LEU A 251 12.25 -1.23 2.05
N THR A 252 12.68 -2.47 2.23
CA THR A 252 13.62 -3.18 1.36
C THR A 252 12.93 -4.34 0.66
N PHE A 253 13.17 -4.47 -0.64
CA PHE A 253 12.64 -5.58 -1.42
C PHE A 253 13.13 -6.93 -0.86
N PRO A 254 12.26 -7.97 -0.76
CA PRO A 254 10.89 -7.96 -1.23
C PRO A 254 9.91 -7.29 -0.27
N PHE A 255 9.99 -7.50 1.05
CA PHE A 255 9.00 -6.98 2.02
C PHE A 255 9.57 -6.71 3.43
N SER A 256 10.89 -6.60 3.57
CA SER A 256 11.48 -6.35 4.90
C SER A 256 11.49 -4.86 5.18
N TYR A 257 11.20 -4.46 6.41
CA TYR A 257 11.27 -3.06 6.80
C TYR A 257 12.04 -2.85 8.09
N GLN A 258 12.54 -1.63 8.27
CA GLN A 258 13.05 -1.10 9.51
C GLN A 258 12.33 0.22 9.80
N ILE A 259 12.04 0.49 11.08
CA ILE A 259 11.45 1.76 11.48
C ILE A 259 12.20 2.35 12.68
N GLU A 260 12.50 3.64 12.60
CA GLU A 260 13.13 4.42 13.65
C GLU A 260 12.26 5.64 13.99
N TYR A 261 12.24 6.02 15.26
CA TYR A 261 11.43 7.14 15.75
C TYR A 261 12.29 8.17 16.47
N THR A 262 12.17 9.43 16.09
CA THR A 262 12.88 10.55 16.72
C THR A 262 11.91 11.39 17.56
N ARG A 263 12.30 11.67 18.82
CA ARG A 263 11.44 12.36 19.82
C ARG A 263 12.01 13.67 20.33
N ASP A 264 13.30 13.90 20.14
CA ASP A 264 14.06 14.99 20.79
C ASP A 264 14.65 15.99 19.79
N THR A 265 14.74 15.61 18.53
CA THR A 265 15.32 16.43 17.46
C THR A 265 14.22 17.06 16.62
N GLU A 266 14.35 18.36 16.33
CA GLU A 266 13.41 19.09 15.47
C GLU A 266 13.41 18.47 14.07
N PRO A 267 12.23 18.10 13.51
CA PRO A 267 12.16 17.58 12.17
C PRO A 267 12.67 18.59 11.14
N ARG A 268 13.27 18.07 10.07
CA ARG A 268 13.62 18.90 8.91
C ARG A 268 12.40 19.08 8.03
N TRP A 269 11.76 20.23 8.18
CA TRP A 269 10.56 20.55 7.41
C TRP A 269 10.89 21.00 5.98
N LYS A 270 10.15 20.52 4.99
CA LYS A 270 10.13 21.11 3.64
C LYS A 270 9.32 22.41 3.65
N THR A 271 8.22 22.41 4.38
CA THR A 271 7.36 23.58 4.60
C THR A 271 7.26 23.83 6.09
N ALA A 272 7.67 25.02 6.55
CA ALA A 272 7.65 25.32 7.98
C ALA A 272 6.23 25.19 8.57
N PRO A 273 6.08 24.52 9.74
CA PRO A 273 4.80 24.47 10.44
C PRO A 273 4.36 25.88 10.87
N ALA A 274 3.04 26.07 10.96
CA ALA A 274 2.50 27.28 11.57
C ALA A 274 2.84 27.33 13.07
N PRO A 275 3.01 28.51 13.69
CA PRO A 275 3.29 28.61 15.12
C PRO A 275 2.25 27.91 16.02
N SER A 276 0.98 27.84 15.60
CA SER A 276 -0.07 27.15 16.35
C SER A 276 0.17 25.64 16.46
N ALA A 277 0.80 25.02 15.45
CA ALA A 277 1.06 23.58 15.42
C ALA A 277 1.91 23.10 16.61
N TYR A 278 2.81 23.95 17.12
CA TYR A 278 3.64 23.64 18.28
C TYR A 278 2.81 23.54 19.57
N ALA A 279 1.87 24.48 19.76
CA ALA A 279 0.97 24.46 20.91
C ALA A 279 -0.04 23.31 20.79
N GLU A 280 -0.61 23.10 19.60
CA GLU A 280 -1.50 21.98 19.30
C GLU A 280 -0.85 20.63 19.60
N ASP A 281 0.43 20.44 19.26
CA ASP A 281 1.11 19.16 19.55
C ASP A 281 1.25 18.91 21.05
N LEU A 282 1.52 19.95 21.85
CA LEU A 282 1.60 19.84 23.30
C LEU A 282 0.23 19.60 23.95
N GLU A 283 -0.85 20.11 23.35
CA GLU A 283 -2.22 19.83 23.78
C GLU A 283 -2.62 18.38 23.45
N LEU A 284 -2.28 17.89 22.26
CA LEU A 284 -2.59 16.53 21.80
C LEU A 284 -1.72 15.46 22.47
N PHE A 285 -0.43 15.77 22.69
CA PHE A 285 0.56 14.86 23.24
C PHE A 285 1.30 15.51 24.41
N PRO A 286 0.65 15.71 25.57
CA PRO A 286 1.26 16.31 26.75
C PRO A 286 2.58 15.65 27.14
N ARG A 287 3.55 16.48 27.51
CA ARG A 287 4.90 16.09 27.93
C ARG A 287 5.23 16.74 29.26
N GLU A 288 5.93 16.00 30.11
CA GLU A 288 6.62 16.57 31.26
C GLU A 288 7.76 17.48 30.78
N PRO A 289 8.13 18.52 31.55
CA PRO A 289 9.22 19.43 31.17
C PRO A 289 10.53 18.71 30.82
N ALA A 290 10.85 17.61 31.52
CA ALA A 290 12.05 16.80 31.25
C ALA A 290 12.04 16.08 29.88
N ASN A 291 10.85 15.84 29.33
CA ASN A 291 10.64 15.17 28.03
C ASN A 291 10.26 16.17 26.92
N THR A 292 10.27 17.47 27.22
CA THR A 292 9.91 18.54 26.27
C THR A 292 11.19 19.11 25.66
N PRO A 293 11.46 18.86 24.36
CA PRO A 293 12.64 19.40 23.71
C PRO A 293 12.58 20.94 23.63
N ALA A 294 13.74 21.61 23.78
CA ALA A 294 13.79 23.07 23.82
C ALA A 294 13.23 23.74 22.56
N TRP A 295 13.32 23.10 21.39
CA TRP A 295 12.81 23.62 20.12
C TRP A 295 11.28 23.59 20.01
N LEU A 296 10.59 22.78 20.83
CA LEU A 296 9.14 22.60 20.77
C LEU A 296 8.38 23.76 21.42
N HIS A 297 9.04 24.55 22.27
CA HIS A 297 8.41 25.73 22.84
C HIS A 297 8.04 26.73 21.72
N PRO A 298 6.85 27.37 21.81
CA PRO A 298 6.39 28.29 20.79
C PRO A 298 7.46 29.33 20.46
N ARG A 299 7.83 29.43 19.18
CA ARG A 299 8.65 30.53 18.70
C ARG A 299 7.75 31.77 18.72
N GLY A 300 8.10 32.74 19.58
CA GLY A 300 7.40 34.01 19.72
C GLY A 300 7.39 34.84 18.44
#